data_AF-A0A315XL78-F1
#
_entry.id   AF-A0A315XL78-F1
#
_cell.length_a   1.000
_cell.length_b   1.000
_cell.length_c   1.000
_cell.angle_alpha   90.00
_cell.angle_beta   90.00
_cell.angle_gamma   90.00
#
_symmetry.space_group_name_H-M   'P 1'
#
loop_
_entity.id
_entity.type
_entity.pdbx_description
1 polymer ?
#
loop_
_entity_poly.entity_id
_entity_poly.type
_entity_poly.pdbx_seq_one_letter_code
_entity_poly.pdbx_strand_id
1 'polypeptide(L)'
;MLEQYMPFLGLIIFGNIENLILSSQGVVNGVDPKILGGLSILVVIVWLFIGTVATDVAMQYANYINFIGGLAIFILGIQSVVGAVKNIRSKGSA
;
A
#
# COMPACT_ATOMS: atom_id res chain seq x y z
N MET A 1 0.58 -22.07 -18.40
CA MET A 1 0.07 -22.23 -17.02
C MET A 1 0.62 -21.19 -16.06
N LEU A 2 1.94 -20.90 -16.01
CA LEU A 2 2.52 -19.88 -15.12
C LEU A 2 2.22 -18.42 -15.53
N GLU A 3 2.14 -18.13 -16.83
CA GLU A 3 1.92 -16.77 -17.36
C GLU A 3 0.57 -16.15 -16.90
N GLN A 4 -0.43 -16.98 -16.59
CA GLN A 4 -1.73 -16.51 -16.09
C GLN A 4 -1.67 -16.01 -14.64
N TYR A 5 -0.70 -16.49 -13.85
CA TYR A 5 -0.52 -16.09 -12.44
C TYR A 5 0.50 -14.96 -12.26
N MET A 6 1.27 -14.61 -13.30
CA MET A 6 2.22 -13.51 -13.27
C MET A 6 1.62 -12.16 -12.82
N PRO A 7 0.42 -11.75 -13.28
CA PRO A 7 -0.24 -10.55 -12.80
C PRO A 7 -0.58 -10.62 -11.31
N PHE A 8 -1.03 -11.79 -10.84
CA PHE A 8 -1.35 -12.04 -9.44
C PHE A 8 -0.10 -11.97 -8.55
N LEU A 9 1.01 -12.50 -9.02
CA LEU A 9 2.30 -12.48 -8.32
C LEU A 9 2.83 -11.04 -8.21
N GLY A 10 2.68 -10.23 -9.26
CA GLY A 10 2.94 -8.79 -9.24
C GLY A 10 2.07 -8.05 -8.22
N LEU A 11 0.76 -8.32 -8.20
CA LEU A 11 -0.18 -7.73 -7.24
C LEU A 11 0.18 -8.08 -5.78
N ILE A 12 0.59 -9.31 -5.51
CA ILE A 12 1.03 -9.73 -4.17
C ILE A 12 2.31 -9.01 -3.75
N ILE A 13 3.30 -8.91 -4.65
CA ILE A 13 4.54 -8.18 -4.36
C ILE A 13 4.26 -6.69 -4.12
N PHE A 14 3.53 -6.05 -5.04
CA PHE A 14 3.21 -4.62 -4.95
C PHE A 14 2.35 -4.30 -3.73
N GLY A 15 1.32 -5.09 -3.43
CA GLY A 15 0.49 -4.89 -2.25
C GLY A 15 1.28 -5.01 -0.94
N ASN A 16 2.25 -5.92 -0.87
CA ASN A 16 3.12 -6.04 0.30
C ASN A 16 4.05 -4.84 0.45
N ILE A 17 4.60 -4.33 -0.65
CA ILE A 17 5.43 -3.11 -0.63
C ILE A 17 4.61 -1.90 -0.16
N GLU A 18 3.37 -1.75 -0.65
CA GLU A 18 2.45 -0.69 -0.23
C GLU A 18 2.21 -0.72 1.28
N ASN A 19 1.91 -1.90 1.84
CA ASN A 19 1.67 -2.07 3.27
C ASN A 19 2.88 -1.68 4.13
N LEU A 20 4.10 -2.00 3.69
CA LEU A 20 5.32 -1.58 4.39
C LEU A 20 5.53 -0.06 4.36
N ILE A 21 5.23 0.58 3.23
CA ILE A 21 5.31 2.05 3.09
C ILE A 21 4.30 2.73 4.01
N LEU A 22 3.04 2.28 4.02
CA LEU A 22 1.99 2.83 4.88
C LEU A 22 2.31 2.63 6.37
N SER A 23 2.84 1.47 6.74
CA SER A 23 3.31 1.22 8.12
C SER A 23 4.43 2.19 8.52
N SER A 24 5.42 2.41 7.66
CA SER A 24 6.50 3.38 7.88
C SER A 24 5.96 4.80 8.08
N GLN A 25 5.02 5.24 7.22
CA GLN A 25 4.39 6.55 7.36
C GLN A 25 3.55 6.68 8.64
N GLY A 26 2.82 5.62 9.03
CA GLY A 26 2.04 5.58 10.26
C GLY A 26 2.91 5.81 11.50
N VAL A 27 4.10 5.22 11.53
CA VAL A 27 5.08 5.42 12.60
C VAL A 27 5.67 6.84 12.56
N VAL A 28 6.05 7.35 11.39
CA VAL A 28 6.62 8.69 11.23
C VAL A 28 5.64 9.79 11.65
N ASN A 29 4.34 9.58 11.43
CA ASN A 29 3.27 10.51 11.82
C ASN A 29 2.80 10.34 13.28
N GLY A 30 3.35 9.38 14.02
CA GLY A 30 3.02 9.17 15.44
C GLY A 30 1.58 8.71 15.67
N VAL A 31 0.96 8.01 14.71
CA VAL A 31 -0.42 7.53 14.83
C VAL A 31 -0.51 6.45 15.91
N ASP A 32 -1.55 6.50 16.75
CA ASP A 32 -1.77 5.49 17.78
C ASP A 32 -1.90 4.08 17.16
N PRO A 33 -1.03 3.12 17.52
CA PRO A 33 -1.04 1.77 16.98
C PRO A 33 -2.37 1.03 17.14
N LYS A 34 -3.14 1.32 18.20
CA LYS A 34 -4.43 0.66 18.46
C LYS A 34 -5.49 1.09 17.45
N ILE A 35 -5.53 2.39 17.13
CA ILE A 35 -6.46 2.94 16.15
C ILE A 35 -6.03 2.52 14.75
N LEU A 36 -4.74 2.61 14.46
CA LEU A 36 -4.18 2.21 13.16
C LEU A 36 -4.45 0.72 12.89
N GLY A 37 -4.21 -0.14 13.88
CA GLY A 37 -4.49 -1.58 13.77
C GLY A 37 -5.97 -1.87 13.54
N GLY A 38 -6.87 -1.21 14.28
CA GLY A 38 -8.31 -1.36 14.09
C GLY A 38 -8.80 -0.95 12.70
N LEU A 39 -8.33 0.21 12.19
CA LEU A 39 -8.63 0.67 10.84
C LEU A 39 -8.06 -0.25 9.76
N SER A 40 -6.82 -0.73 9.92
CA SER A 40 -6.21 -1.67 8.99
C SER A 40 -7.02 -2.97 8.85
N ILE A 41 -7.53 -3.53 9.95
CA ILE A 41 -8.38 -4.72 9.90
C ILE A 41 -9.67 -4.45 9.12
N LEU A 42 -10.32 -3.32 9.37
CA LEU A 42 -11.54 -2.94 8.66
C LEU A 42 -11.29 -2.78 7.16
N VAL A 43 -10.19 -2.12 6.78
CA VAL A 43 -9.78 -1.94 5.38
C VAL A 43 -9.49 -3.29 4.71
N VAL A 44 -8.82 -4.22 5.39
CA VAL A 44 -8.56 -5.58 4.88
C VAL A 44 -9.87 -6.34 4.64
N ILE A 45 -10.84 -6.24 5.55
CA ILE A 45 -12.15 -6.89 5.39
C ILE A 45 -12.90 -6.31 4.19
N VAL A 46 -12.94 -4.99 4.04
CA VAL A 46 -13.56 -4.32 2.90
C VAL A 46 -12.88 -4.72 1.59
N TRP A 47 -11.54 -4.74 1.58
CA TRP A 47 -10.76 -5.15 0.42
C TRP A 47 -11.03 -6.61 0.04
N LEU A 48 -11.15 -7.51 1.02
CA LEU A 48 -11.48 -8.91 0.77
C LEU A 48 -12.84 -9.06 0.09
N PHE A 49 -13.86 -8.33 0.56
CA PHE A 49 -15.18 -8.33 -0.08
C PHE A 49 -15.14 -7.80 -1.51
N ILE A 50 -14.45 -6.67 -1.74
CA ILE A 50 -14.31 -6.08 -3.07
C ILE A 50 -13.56 -7.04 -3.98
N GLY A 51 -12.45 -7.63 -3.53
CA GLY A 51 -11.71 -8.63 -4.30
C GLY A 51 -12.59 -9.82 -4.66
N THR A 52 -13.36 -10.36 -3.72
CA THR A 52 -14.18 -11.55 -3.97
C THR A 52 -15.31 -11.30 -4.98
N VAL A 53 -15.93 -10.13 -4.95
CA VAL A 53 -17.07 -9.79 -5.84
C VAL A 53 -16.62 -9.18 -7.16
N ALA A 54 -15.54 -8.40 -7.16
CA ALA A 54 -15.11 -7.63 -8.32
C ALA A 54 -13.97 -8.28 -9.13
N THR A 55 -13.45 -9.45 -8.73
CA THR A 55 -12.31 -10.10 -9.43
C THR A 55 -12.57 -10.23 -10.94
N ASP A 56 -13.73 -10.71 -11.35
CA ASP A 56 -14.03 -10.96 -12.77
C ASP A 56 -14.07 -9.67 -13.61
N VAL A 57 -14.51 -8.57 -13.00
CA VAL A 57 -14.51 -7.24 -13.63
C VAL A 57 -13.11 -6.63 -13.62
N ALA A 58 -12.38 -6.76 -12.51
CA ALA A 58 -11.05 -6.20 -12.31
C ALA A 58 -10.00 -6.85 -13.22
N MET A 59 -10.15 -8.13 -13.57
CA MET A 59 -9.25 -8.82 -14.50
C MET A 59 -9.16 -8.13 -15.87
N GLN A 60 -10.26 -7.55 -16.36
CA GLN A 60 -10.25 -6.83 -17.65
C GLN A 60 -9.42 -5.54 -17.60
N TYR A 61 -9.25 -4.97 -16.41
CA TYR A 61 -8.48 -3.76 -16.16
C TYR A 61 -7.11 -4.04 -15.51
N ALA A 62 -6.66 -5.30 -15.48
CA ALA A 62 -5.45 -5.70 -14.76
C ALA A 62 -4.20 -4.89 -15.16
N ASN A 63 -4.05 -4.53 -16.43
CA ASN A 63 -2.94 -3.69 -16.90
C ASN A 63 -2.99 -2.27 -16.33
N TYR A 64 -4.19 -1.66 -16.29
CA TYR A 64 -4.40 -0.34 -15.71
C TYR A 64 -4.21 -0.36 -14.19
N ILE A 65 -4.71 -1.40 -13.51
CA ILE A 65 -4.54 -1.58 -12.07
C ILE A 65 -3.06 -1.75 -11.72
N ASN A 66 -2.30 -2.55 -12.48
CA ASN A 66 -0.86 -2.70 -12.27
C ASN A 66 -0.10 -1.40 -12.47
N PHE A 67 -0.44 -0.62 -13.51
CA PHE A 67 0.23 0.65 -13.78
C PHE A 67 -0.10 1.70 -12.70
N ILE A 68 -1.38 1.91 -12.39
CA ILE A 68 -1.83 2.89 -11.40
C ILE A 68 -1.38 2.48 -10.00
N GLY A 69 -1.50 1.19 -9.65
CA GLY A 69 -1.04 0.66 -8.37
C GLY A 69 0.46 0.81 -8.20
N GLY A 70 1.25 0.46 -9.22
CA GLY A 70 2.70 0.68 -9.21
C GLY A 70 3.08 2.16 -9.07
N LEU A 71 2.38 3.06 -9.76
CA LEU A 71 2.58 4.51 -9.64
C LEU A 71 2.21 5.02 -8.25
N ALA A 72 1.11 4.55 -7.67
CA ALA A 72 0.70 4.92 -6.31
C ALA A 72 1.74 4.50 -5.29
N ILE A 73 2.23 3.27 -5.35
CA ILE A 73 3.31 2.75 -4.50
C ILE A 73 4.58 3.60 -4.64
N PHE A 74 4.94 3.94 -5.88
CA PHE A 74 6.11 4.77 -6.13
C PHE A 74 6.00 6.16 -5.48
N ILE A 75 4.85 6.82 -5.65
CA ILE A 75 4.58 8.13 -5.04
C ILE A 75 4.55 8.03 -3.51
N LEU A 76 3.88 7.03 -2.94
CA LEU A 76 3.86 6.79 -1.50
C LEU A 76 5.27 6.51 -0.94
N GLY A 77 6.10 5.80 -1.70
CA GLY A 77 7.50 5.56 -1.35
C GLY A 77 8.32 6.84 -1.29
N ILE A 78 8.14 7.76 -2.26
CA ILE A 78 8.79 9.08 -2.20
C ILE A 78 8.26 9.87 -0.98
N GLN A 79 6.94 9.86 -0.75
CA GLN A 79 6.36 10.56 0.40
C GLN A 79 6.88 10.03 1.74
N SER A 80 7.10 8.72 1.87
CA SER A 80 7.64 8.14 3.11
C SER A 80 9.09 8.56 3.35
N VAL A 81 9.92 8.59 2.30
CA VAL A 81 11.31 9.06 2.39
C VAL A 81 11.35 10.55 2.74
N VAL A 82 10.58 11.39 2.05
CA VAL A 82 10.53 12.84 2.32
C VAL A 82 10.00 13.12 3.73
N GLY A 83 8.94 12.41 4.15
CA GLY A 83 8.39 12.51 5.50
C GLY A 83 9.41 12.12 6.58
N ALA A 84 10.13 11.01 6.38
CA ALA A 84 11.18 10.57 7.28
C ALA A 84 12.34 11.59 7.37
N VAL A 85 12.84 12.09 6.24
CA VAL A 85 13.93 13.07 6.18
C VAL A 85 13.53 14.39 6.85
N LYS A 86 12.31 14.88 6.61
CA LYS A 86 11.80 16.10 7.26
C LYS A 86 11.72 15.94 8.78
N ASN A 87 11.27 14.78 9.26
CA ASN A 87 11.18 14.47 10.69
C ASN A 87 12.59 14.42 11.33
N ILE A 88 13.57 13.78 10.67
CA ILE A 88 14.97 13.76 11.12
C ILE A 88 15.55 15.19 11.23
N ARG A 89 15.35 16.02 10.20
CA ARG A 89 15.84 17.41 10.20
C ARG A 89 15.21 18.26 11.30
N SER A 90 13.93 18.03 11.61
CA SER A 90 13.24 18.70 12.71
C SER A 90 13.79 18.35 14.10
N LYS A 91 14.25 17.11 14.31
CA LYS A 91 14.83 16.67 15.59
C LYS A 91 16.29 17.10 15.79
N GLY A 92 17.02 17.40 14.71
CA GLY A 92 18.40 17.89 14.78
C GLY A 92 18.55 19.41 15.01
N SER A 93 17.45 20.15 15.12
CA SER A 93 17.44 21.60 15.40
C SER A 93 16.94 21.94 16.82
N ALA A 94 16.87 20.95 17.72
CA ALA A 94 16.52 21.10 19.13
C ALA A 94 17.75 20.83 20.00
#